data_AF-A0A2S2QPU0-F1
#
_entry.id   AF-A0A2S2QPU0-F1
#
_cell.length_a   1.000
_cell.length_b   1.000
_cell.length_c   1.000
_cell.angle_alpha   90.00
_cell.angle_beta   90.00
_cell.angle_gamma   90.00
#
_symmetry.space_group_name_H-M   'P 1'
#
loop_
_entity.id
_entity.type
_entity.pdbx_description
1 polymer ?
#
loop_
_entity_poly.entity_id
_entity_poly.type
_entity_poly.pdbx_seq_one_letter_code
_entity_poly.pdbx_strand_id
1 'polypeptide(L)'
;EDILHTERTRLNDLQFTFSDEIFNIGLIEIEDNVVCLSEKYLTEFGMNSPVRNENASDSFEFSILRSYDYNRLQEFVKINLLKLVDDQKYAFDVITESVKNHQRRVFFLDAPDGTGKTFLINLLLT
;
A
#
# COMPACT_ATOMS: atom_id res chain seq x y z
N GLU A 1 -22.56 -2.26 5.52
CA GLU A 1 -23.53 -1.30 6.09
C GLU A 1 -23.23 0.06 5.49
N ASP A 2 -24.25 0.84 5.11
CA ASP A 2 -24.08 2.18 4.54
C ASP A 2 -23.85 3.21 5.66
N ILE A 3 -23.09 4.27 5.40
CA ILE A 3 -22.69 5.32 6.35
C ILE A 3 -23.92 5.92 7.05
N LEU A 4 -24.97 6.19 6.29
CA LEU A 4 -26.22 6.74 6.84
C LEU A 4 -26.92 5.78 7.80
N HIS A 5 -26.89 4.48 7.51
CA HIS A 5 -27.49 3.46 8.38
C HIS A 5 -26.70 3.31 9.68
N THR A 6 -25.37 3.36 9.58
CA THR A 6 -24.46 3.36 10.73
C THR A 6 -24.72 4.55 11.65
N GLU A 7 -24.83 5.77 11.12
CA GLU A 7 -25.07 6.97 11.93
C GLU A 7 -26.47 7.02 12.55
N ARG A 8 -27.51 6.58 11.84
CA ARG A 8 -28.87 6.42 12.41
C ARG A 8 -28.87 5.49 13.61
N THR A 9 -28.12 4.38 13.51
CA THR A 9 -27.97 3.42 14.60
C THR A 9 -27.19 4.01 15.76
N ARG A 10 -26.10 4.74 15.48
CA ARG A 10 -25.26 5.39 16.50
C ARG A 10 -26.01 6.44 17.30
N LEU A 11 -26.82 7.26 16.63
CA LEU A 11 -27.58 8.36 17.23
C LEU A 11 -28.94 7.92 17.79
N ASN A 12 -29.38 6.68 17.54
CA ASN A 12 -30.74 6.20 17.79
C ASN A 12 -31.81 7.14 17.17
N ASP A 13 -31.50 7.72 16.02
CA ASP A 13 -32.40 8.62 15.30
C ASP A 13 -32.63 8.14 13.87
N LEU A 14 -33.81 7.56 13.64
CA LEU A 14 -34.23 7.07 12.33
C LEU A 14 -34.58 8.20 11.35
N GLN A 15 -34.81 9.42 11.83
CA GLN A 15 -35.10 10.59 11.01
C GLN A 15 -33.83 11.31 10.55
N PHE A 16 -32.66 10.89 11.02
CA PHE A 16 -31.39 11.44 10.58
C PHE A 16 -31.23 11.26 9.05
N THR A 17 -30.95 12.36 8.35
CA THR A 17 -30.84 12.43 6.89
C THR A 17 -29.41 12.74 6.46
N PHE A 18 -29.16 12.70 5.15
CA PHE A 18 -27.90 13.16 4.59
C PHE A 18 -27.59 14.60 5.02
N SER A 19 -26.34 14.82 5.38
CA SER A 19 -25.76 16.10 5.76
C SER A 19 -24.35 16.21 5.18
N ASP A 20 -23.77 17.41 5.17
CA ASP A 20 -22.39 17.61 4.74
C ASP A 20 -21.40 16.75 5.54
N GLU A 21 -21.72 16.42 6.80
CA GLU A 21 -20.93 15.53 7.64
C GLU A 21 -20.95 14.09 7.13
N ILE A 22 -22.10 13.58 6.66
CA ILE A 22 -22.19 12.24 6.06
C ILE A 22 -21.44 12.17 4.73
N PHE A 23 -21.54 13.22 3.91
CA PHE A 23 -20.76 13.30 2.68
C PHE A 23 -19.26 13.37 2.96
N ASN A 24 -18.86 14.09 4.01
CA ASN A 24 -17.47 14.15 4.45
C ASN A 24 -16.95 12.79 4.93
N ILE A 25 -17.73 12.01 5.68
CA ILE A 25 -17.37 10.63 6.05
C ILE A 25 -17.16 9.77 4.79
N GLY A 26 -18.05 9.90 3.79
CA GLY A 26 -17.88 9.20 2.52
C GLY A 26 -16.60 9.61 1.78
N LEU A 27 -16.27 10.91 1.77
CA LEU A 27 -15.02 11.40 1.19
C LEU A 27 -13.78 10.87 1.93
N ILE A 28 -13.84 10.73 3.26
CA ILE A 28 -12.77 10.12 4.06
C ILE A 28 -12.57 8.66 3.63
N GLU A 29 -13.65 7.85 3.57
CA GLU A 29 -13.55 6.45 3.16
C GLU A 29 -13.02 6.29 1.73
N ILE A 30 -13.43 7.17 0.81
CA ILE A 30 -12.94 7.16 -0.56
C ILE A 30 -11.45 7.54 -0.59
N GLU A 31 -11.05 8.61 0.09
CA GLU A 31 -9.65 9.04 0.14
C GLU A 31 -8.77 7.97 0.76
N ASP A 32 -9.24 7.30 1.82
CA ASP A 32 -8.53 6.20 2.46
C ASP A 32 -8.27 5.05 1.47
N ASN A 33 -9.25 4.69 0.66
CA ASN A 33 -9.05 3.69 -0.37
C ASN A 33 -8.09 4.17 -1.48
N VAL A 34 -8.17 5.43 -1.89
CA VAL A 34 -7.32 5.99 -2.96
C VAL A 34 -5.86 6.07 -2.52
N VAL A 35 -5.60 6.52 -1.29
CA VAL A 35 -4.25 6.56 -0.73
C VAL A 35 -3.68 5.14 -0.60
N CYS A 36 -4.50 4.16 -0.16
CA CYS A 36 -4.10 2.75 -0.09
C CYS A 36 -3.71 2.17 -1.45
N LEU A 37 -4.44 2.51 -2.51
CA LEU A 37 -4.24 1.93 -3.83
C LEU A 37 -3.17 2.65 -4.68
N SER A 38 -2.97 3.95 -4.43
CA SER A 38 -2.19 4.80 -5.34
C SER A 38 -1.14 5.66 -4.67
N GLU A 39 -1.08 5.68 -3.33
CA GLU A 39 -0.22 6.58 -2.54
C GLU A 39 -0.48 8.08 -2.81
N LYS A 40 -1.64 8.40 -3.37
CA LYS A 40 -2.05 9.76 -3.73
C LYS A 40 -3.31 10.17 -3.00
N TYR A 41 -3.42 11.46 -2.73
CA TYR A 41 -4.61 12.05 -2.12
C TYR A 41 -5.64 12.46 -3.17
N LEU A 42 -6.90 12.67 -2.76
CA LEU A 42 -7.98 13.07 -3.67
C LEU A 42 -7.71 14.40 -4.39
N THR A 43 -6.98 15.30 -3.72
CA THR A 43 -6.56 16.59 -4.26
C THR A 43 -5.68 16.46 -5.50
N GLU A 44 -4.87 15.40 -5.60
CA GLU A 44 -4.02 15.12 -6.76
C GLU A 44 -4.83 14.68 -8.00
N PHE A 45 -6.08 14.28 -7.79
CA PHE A 45 -7.04 13.99 -8.86
C PHE A 45 -8.00 15.14 -9.12
N GLY A 46 -7.77 16.31 -8.50
CA GLY A 46 -8.61 17.51 -8.66
C GLY A 46 -9.91 17.48 -7.86
N MET A 47 -10.03 16.61 -6.85
CA MET A 47 -11.16 16.59 -5.92
C MET A 47 -10.86 17.39 -4.65
N ASN A 48 -11.91 17.72 -3.88
CA ASN A 48 -11.74 18.38 -2.59
C ASN A 48 -11.18 17.41 -1.55
N SER A 49 -10.27 17.88 -0.70
CA SER A 49 -9.80 17.13 0.47
C SER A 49 -10.94 16.97 1.47
N PRO A 50 -11.17 15.77 2.05
CA PRO A 50 -12.07 15.63 3.18
C PRO A 50 -11.55 16.41 4.39
N VAL A 51 -12.48 16.86 5.23
CA VAL A 51 -12.20 17.50 6.52
C VAL A 51 -12.02 16.41 7.57
N ARG A 52 -10.77 16.09 7.90
CA ARG A 52 -10.44 15.16 8.98
C ARG A 52 -10.36 15.92 10.29
N ASN A 53 -11.11 15.51 11.31
CA ASN A 53 -10.87 15.99 12.68
C ASN A 53 -9.44 15.61 13.06
N GLU A 54 -8.65 16.56 13.56
CA GLU A 54 -7.23 16.43 13.89
C GLU A 54 -6.94 15.24 14.83
N ASN A 55 -7.95 14.75 15.57
CA ASN A 55 -7.85 13.58 16.45
C ASN A 55 -8.13 12.21 15.77
N ALA A 56 -8.61 12.20 14.53
CA ALA A 56 -8.93 10.98 13.76
C ALA A 56 -7.97 10.71 12.60
N SER A 57 -7.17 11.71 12.22
CA SER A 57 -6.22 11.63 11.09
C SER A 57 -5.10 10.62 11.30
N ASP A 58 -4.75 10.31 12.55
CA ASP A 58 -3.63 9.44 12.86
C ASP A 58 -3.87 7.98 12.46
N SER A 59 -5.11 7.48 12.53
CA SER A 59 -5.37 6.03 12.34
C SER A 59 -5.09 5.56 10.92
N PHE A 60 -5.43 6.35 9.91
CA PHE A 60 -5.31 5.95 8.52
C PHE A 60 -3.89 6.15 7.97
N GLU A 61 -3.25 7.30 8.24
CA GLU A 61 -1.85 7.51 7.88
C GLU A 61 -0.92 6.51 8.58
N PHE A 62 -1.19 6.15 9.85
CA PHE A 62 -0.47 5.06 10.51
C PHE A 62 -0.73 3.70 9.85
N SER A 63 -1.93 3.44 9.35
CA SER A 63 -2.29 2.15 8.76
C SER A 63 -1.63 1.95 7.40
N ILE A 64 -1.54 3.01 6.59
CA ILE A 64 -0.79 3.04 5.33
C ILE A 64 0.70 2.86 5.60
N LEU A 65 1.29 3.65 6.50
CA LEU A 65 2.70 3.51 6.86
C LEU A 65 3.03 2.13 7.46
N ARG A 66 2.11 1.50 8.20
CA ARG A 66 2.31 0.14 8.73
C ARG A 66 2.19 -0.96 7.68
N SER A 67 1.51 -0.73 6.57
CA SER A 67 1.40 -1.75 5.51
C SER A 67 2.77 -2.04 4.86
N TYR A 68 3.65 -1.03 4.82
CA TYR A 68 5.06 -1.14 4.47
C TYR A 68 5.92 -0.90 5.72
N ASP A 69 5.95 -1.86 6.65
CA ASP A 69 6.91 -1.83 7.76
C ASP A 69 8.33 -1.93 7.21
N TYR A 70 8.93 -0.77 6.96
CA TYR A 70 10.24 -0.63 6.35
C TYR A 70 11.33 -1.36 7.12
N ASN A 71 11.24 -1.39 8.46
CA ASN A 71 12.22 -2.10 9.28
C ASN A 71 12.10 -3.61 9.07
N ARG A 72 10.86 -4.13 9.03
CA ARG A 72 10.60 -5.54 8.75
C ARG A 72 11.02 -5.94 7.34
N LEU A 73 10.79 -5.08 6.36
CA LEU A 73 11.21 -5.27 4.96
C LEU A 73 12.75 -5.27 4.86
N GLN A 74 13.43 -4.30 5.47
CA GLN A 74 14.89 -4.27 5.53
C GLN A 74 15.48 -5.51 6.20
N GLU A 75 14.90 -5.95 7.32
CA GLU A 75 15.34 -7.16 8.01
C GLU A 75 15.11 -8.41 7.15
N PHE A 76 13.96 -8.50 6.49
CA PHE A 76 13.65 -9.56 5.54
C PHE A 76 14.68 -9.61 4.40
N VAL A 77 14.99 -8.47 3.78
CA VAL A 77 15.99 -8.35 2.71
C VAL A 77 17.35 -8.80 3.22
N LYS A 78 17.81 -8.26 4.36
CA LYS A 78 19.12 -8.58 4.95
C LYS A 78 19.29 -10.07 5.24
N ILE A 79 18.27 -10.73 5.79
CA ILE A 79 18.33 -12.16 6.13
C ILE A 79 18.30 -13.01 4.86
N ASN A 80 17.46 -12.67 3.90
CA ASN A 80 17.21 -13.52 2.73
C ASN A 80 18.24 -13.33 1.61
N LEU A 81 18.91 -12.16 1.53
CA LEU A 81 20.06 -11.96 0.63
C LEU A 81 21.20 -12.95 0.89
N LEU A 82 21.41 -13.34 2.16
CA LEU A 82 22.44 -14.29 2.55
C LEU A 82 22.10 -15.74 2.15
N LYS A 83 20.85 -16.02 1.78
CA LYS A 83 20.38 -17.35 1.37
C LYS A 83 20.43 -17.57 -0.14
N LEU A 84 20.73 -16.51 -0.92
CA LEU A 84 20.81 -16.62 -2.37
C LEU A 84 22.03 -17.47 -2.75
N VAL A 85 21.80 -18.46 -3.60
CA VAL A 85 22.88 -19.15 -4.31
C VAL A 85 23.42 -18.29 -5.45
N ASP A 86 24.59 -18.63 -5.98
CA ASP A 86 25.33 -17.78 -6.92
C ASP A 86 24.49 -17.30 -8.12
N ASP A 87 23.73 -18.19 -8.76
CA ASP A 87 22.88 -17.83 -9.91
C ASP A 87 21.74 -16.88 -9.54
N GLN A 88 21.10 -17.10 -8.38
CA GLN A 88 20.03 -16.22 -7.90
C GLN A 88 20.58 -14.85 -7.50
N LYS A 89 21.77 -14.83 -6.88
CA LYS A 89 22.48 -13.60 -6.50
C LYS A 89 22.85 -12.79 -7.73
N TYR A 90 23.40 -13.44 -8.75
CA TYR A 90 23.70 -12.80 -10.03
C TYR A 90 22.45 -12.17 -10.66
N ALA A 91 21.35 -12.92 -10.73
CA ALA A 91 20.09 -12.41 -11.26
C ALA A 91 19.56 -11.22 -10.43
N PHE A 92 19.61 -11.31 -9.10
CA PHE A 92 19.21 -10.23 -8.19
C PHE A 92 20.02 -8.95 -8.44
N ASP A 93 21.34 -9.06 -8.49
CA ASP A 93 22.25 -7.92 -8.63
C ASP A 93 22.05 -7.22 -9.99
N VAL A 94 21.98 -8.00 -11.08
CA VAL A 94 21.78 -7.47 -12.45
C VAL A 94 20.44 -6.74 -12.59
N ILE A 95 19.35 -7.32 -12.06
CA ILE A 95 18.02 -6.71 -12.12
C ILE A 95 18.00 -5.43 -11.29
N THR A 96 18.51 -5.49 -10.05
CA THR A 96 18.54 -4.36 -9.13
C THR A 96 19.36 -3.20 -9.68
N GLU A 97 20.52 -3.49 -10.26
CA GLU A 97 21.36 -2.49 -10.92
C GLU A 97 20.65 -1.85 -12.12
N SER A 98 19.99 -2.65 -12.96
CA SER A 98 19.21 -2.15 -14.10
C SER A 98 18.09 -1.20 -13.65
N VAL A 99 17.41 -1.50 -12.54
CA VAL A 99 16.36 -0.63 -11.97
C VAL A 99 16.97 0.66 -11.43
N LYS A 100 18.02 0.57 -10.59
CA LYS A 100 18.72 1.72 -10.01
C LYS A 100 19.27 2.68 -11.07
N ASN A 101 19.75 2.13 -12.18
CA ASN A 101 20.30 2.90 -13.30
C ASN A 101 19.25 3.26 -14.36
N HIS A 102 17.95 3.01 -14.10
CA HIS A 102 16.84 3.30 -15.01
C HIS A 102 17.04 2.78 -16.45
N GLN A 103 17.64 1.59 -16.60
CA GLN A 103 18.06 1.06 -17.91
C GLN A 103 16.91 0.54 -18.77
N ARG A 104 15.66 0.54 -18.26
CA ARG A 104 14.42 0.15 -18.97
C ARG A 104 14.52 -1.20 -19.69
N ARG A 105 15.16 -2.19 -19.07
CA ARG A 105 15.35 -3.55 -19.62
C ARG A 105 14.23 -4.49 -19.18
N VAL A 106 14.04 -5.55 -19.95
CA VAL A 106 13.15 -6.68 -19.63
C VAL A 106 14.01 -7.92 -19.41
N PHE A 107 13.72 -8.67 -18.35
CA PHE A 107 14.45 -9.89 -17.98
C PHE A 107 13.50 -11.10 -17.94
N PHE A 108 14.01 -12.26 -18.34
CA PHE A 108 13.31 -13.53 -18.20
C PHE A 108 14.08 -14.41 -17.22
N LEU A 109 13.44 -14.80 -16.12
CA LEU A 109 14.01 -15.74 -15.15
C LEU A 109 13.70 -17.16 -15.60
N ASP A 110 14.61 -17.77 -16.36
CA ASP A 110 14.53 -19.18 -16.73
C ASP A 110 15.30 -20.06 -15.74
N ALA A 111 14.60 -21.05 -15.19
CA ALA A 111 15.13 -22.02 -14.25
C ALA A 111 14.11 -23.17 -14.08
N PRO A 112 14.57 -24.40 -13.80
CA PRO A 112 13.70 -25.53 -13.49
C PRO A 112 12.86 -25.33 -12.24
N ASP A 113 11.89 -26.23 -12.04
CA ASP A 113 11.07 -26.23 -10.83
C ASP A 113 11.93 -26.50 -9.58
N GLY A 114 11.55 -25.91 -8.45
CA GLY A 114 12.30 -26.05 -7.18
C GLY A 114 13.60 -25.24 -7.07
N THR A 115 13.99 -24.47 -8.09
CA THR A 115 15.20 -23.62 -8.05
C THR A 115 15.01 -22.27 -7.35
N GLY A 116 13.86 -22.05 -6.72
CA GLY A 116 13.62 -20.86 -5.90
C GLY A 116 13.28 -19.58 -6.66
N LYS A 117 12.76 -19.64 -7.89
CA LYS A 117 12.31 -18.44 -8.62
C LYS A 117 11.35 -17.56 -7.81
N THR A 118 10.38 -18.18 -7.14
CA THR A 118 9.42 -17.48 -6.28
C THR A 118 10.12 -16.75 -5.13
N PHE A 119 11.14 -17.37 -4.55
CA PHE A 119 11.93 -16.75 -3.49
C PHE A 119 12.67 -15.51 -3.99
N LEU A 120 13.31 -15.61 -5.17
CA LEU A 120 14.00 -14.49 -5.81
C LEU A 120 13.04 -13.35 -6.17
N ILE A 121 11.86 -13.65 -6.74
CA ILE A 121 10.85 -12.65 -7.09
C ILE A 121 10.36 -11.91 -5.84
N ASN A 122 10.05 -12.64 -4.78
CA ASN A 122 9.60 -12.02 -3.52
C ASN A 122 10.66 -11.06 -2.97
N LEU A 123 11.94 -11.43 -3.04
CA LEU A 123 13.04 -10.58 -2.59
C LEU A 123 13.23 -9.33 -3.46
N LEU A 124 12.97 -9.42 -4.77
CA LEU A 124 13.04 -8.28 -5.70
C LEU A 124 11.90 -7.28 -5.52
N LEU A 125 10.75 -7.73 -5.02
CA LEU A 125 9.56 -6.90 -4.81
C LEU A 125 9.48 -6.30 -3.39
N THR A 126 10.48 -6.57 -2.54
CA THR A 126 10.58 -6.05 -1.18
C THR A 126 11.29 -4.69 -1.17
#